data_AF-A0A2D9S9F9-F1
#
_entry.id   AF-A0A2D9S9F9-F1
#
_cell.length_a   1.000
_cell.length_b   1.000
_cell.length_c   1.000
_cell.angle_alpha   90.00
_cell.angle_beta   90.00
_cell.angle_gamma   90.00
#
_symmetry.space_group_name_H-M   'P 1'
#
loop_
_entity.id
_entity.type
_entity.pdbx_description
1 polymer ?
#
loop_
_entity_poly.entity_id
_entity_poly.type
_entity_poly.pdbx_seq_one_letter_code
_entity_poly.pdbx_strand_id
1 'polypeptide(L)'
;MSTAVIGIDLGTTNSCVATLEGGKATVIPNSEGSRTTPSVVAFTKDGDRLVGITAKRQAVTNSERTIMSVKREMGTDWKKNIGDEEYTPQEISAFVLQKLKSDAEAYLGQEVTQAVITCPAYFTDAQRKATRDAGRIAGLEVLRIINEPTAAALAYGVDKEDDQTILVYDLGGGTFDVSILEIYLVDDQPQIEVKATSGDNRLGGDDFDEVVIEWILSEFKKSTGIDLSGDMQAMSRLREAAEKAKIELSGTGTTQINLPFITMRDGQPEHLDLALSRSKFEELIATLIERTMAPTRQAMKDAGVSKGEVDKVILVGGSTRVPAVQTAIEKEVGKAPFKGINPDEAVAVGAALQAGIIVGDEGVTDVLLLDVTPLTLGIETLGGVTTMMIERNTTIPSRRSEVFSTASDNQPAVEVHVLQGEREFSKDNTTLGRFHLMGIPPAPRGIPQIEVTFDIDANGIVNVSAKDLGTGTEQSIKIESQTSLSEDEIQSKISEAEEFAEEDKRRKAKVDLRNQADSIVYQTRKMMEDSGDKLTDEDTGPVNEKLDELEALIMNDGEPVDFEDLDEAAIQAKMGELEQVMHGVSTKLYEAAAAEMAEQQAANESESDGDGVVEADFEVVDGEDDDE
;
A
#
# COMPACT_ATOMS: atom_id res chain seq x y z
N MET A 1 0.88 1.67 -27.90
CA MET A 1 1.05 2.42 -26.64
C MET A 1 1.63 1.43 -25.66
N SER A 2 2.75 1.75 -25.01
CA SER A 2 3.23 0.89 -23.93
C SER A 2 2.17 0.93 -22.82
N THR A 3 1.80 -0.22 -22.28
CA THR A 3 0.93 -0.32 -21.13
C THR A 3 1.59 0.40 -19.96
N ALA A 4 0.82 1.22 -19.23
CA ALA A 4 1.32 1.87 -18.03
C ALA A 4 1.69 0.79 -17.00
N VAL A 5 2.91 0.87 -16.47
CA VAL A 5 3.40 -0.01 -15.40
C VAL A 5 3.58 0.80 -14.12
N ILE A 6 3.21 0.22 -12.99
CA ILE A 6 3.32 0.85 -11.68
C ILE A 6 4.11 0.00 -10.69
N GLY A 7 4.75 0.66 -9.73
CA GLY A 7 5.31 0.04 -8.54
C GLY A 7 4.38 0.25 -7.36
N ILE A 8 4.04 -0.82 -6.65
CA ILE A 8 3.15 -0.76 -5.49
C ILE A 8 3.90 -1.26 -4.25
N ASP A 9 3.99 -0.39 -3.26
CA ASP A 9 4.25 -0.81 -1.88
C ASP A 9 2.93 -1.18 -1.20
N LEU A 10 2.66 -2.47 -1.06
CA LEU A 10 1.48 -2.97 -0.34
C LEU A 10 1.84 -3.13 1.13
N GLY A 11 1.78 -2.07 1.95
CA GLY A 11 2.19 -2.14 3.35
C GLY A 11 1.09 -2.60 4.32
N THR A 12 1.47 -2.96 5.55
CA THR A 12 0.52 -3.42 6.59
C THR A 12 -0.44 -2.32 7.03
N THR A 13 0.09 -1.10 7.23
CA THR A 13 -0.69 0.05 7.75
C THR A 13 -1.02 1.04 6.65
N ASN A 14 -0.08 1.32 5.75
CA ASN A 14 -0.25 2.19 4.61
C ASN A 14 0.35 1.52 3.38
N SER A 15 -0.25 1.77 2.23
CA SER A 15 0.26 1.40 0.92
C SER A 15 0.60 2.65 0.11
N CYS A 16 1.50 2.51 -0.85
CA CYS A 16 2.00 3.60 -1.68
C CYS A 16 2.14 3.11 -3.13
N VAL A 17 1.86 3.97 -4.10
CA VAL A 17 1.97 3.65 -5.52
C VAL A 17 2.82 4.69 -6.23
N ALA A 18 3.70 4.23 -7.10
CA ALA A 18 4.59 5.05 -7.91
C ALA A 18 4.58 4.59 -9.37
N THR A 19 4.94 5.50 -10.26
CA THR A 19 5.07 5.27 -11.70
C THR A 19 6.37 5.88 -12.21
N LEU A 20 6.64 5.75 -13.50
CA LEU A 20 7.80 6.34 -14.15
C LEU A 20 7.36 7.50 -15.05
N GLU A 21 7.97 8.66 -14.82
CA GLU A 21 7.77 9.86 -15.62
C GLU A 21 9.12 10.36 -16.13
N GLY A 22 9.36 10.22 -17.43
CA GLY A 22 10.63 10.65 -18.04
C GLY A 22 11.85 9.97 -17.40
N GLY A 23 11.76 8.67 -17.11
CA GLY A 23 12.82 7.88 -16.48
C GLY A 23 12.95 8.04 -14.97
N LYS A 24 12.16 8.92 -14.35
CA LYS A 24 12.17 9.14 -12.89
C LYS A 24 10.97 8.49 -12.23
N ALA A 25 11.21 7.78 -11.13
CA ALA A 25 10.12 7.23 -10.34
C ALA A 25 9.41 8.34 -9.55
N THR A 26 8.11 8.51 -9.79
CA THR A 26 7.23 9.49 -9.15
C THR A 26 6.14 8.77 -8.36
N VAL A 27 5.99 9.10 -7.07
CA VAL A 27 4.85 8.62 -6.25
C VAL A 27 3.59 9.39 -6.64
N ILE A 28 2.51 8.64 -6.84
CA ILE A 28 1.19 9.15 -7.23
C ILE A 28 0.38 9.47 -5.95
N PRO A 29 -0.17 10.69 -5.82
CA PRO A 29 -1.12 10.99 -4.75
C PRO A 29 -2.47 10.30 -5.01
N ASN A 30 -3.12 9.82 -3.95
CA ASN A 30 -4.47 9.27 -4.04
C ASN A 30 -5.53 10.36 -4.27
N SER A 31 -6.77 9.94 -4.54
CA SER A 31 -7.93 10.84 -4.71
C SER A 31 -8.15 11.82 -3.55
N GLU A 32 -7.65 11.51 -2.35
CA GLU A 32 -7.75 12.37 -1.16
C GLU A 32 -6.53 13.31 -0.99
N GLY A 33 -5.60 13.33 -1.95
CA GLY A 33 -4.41 14.19 -1.95
C GLY A 33 -3.25 13.72 -1.09
N SER A 34 -3.34 12.52 -0.50
CA SER A 34 -2.26 11.91 0.29
C SER A 34 -1.35 11.06 -0.59
N ARG A 35 -0.06 11.02 -0.28
CA ARG A 35 0.93 10.20 -1.03
C ARG A 35 0.95 8.74 -0.60
N THR A 36 0.23 8.42 0.47
CA THR A 36 0.01 7.05 0.96
C THR A 36 -1.47 6.84 1.25
N THR A 37 -1.91 5.59 1.12
CA THR A 37 -3.29 5.17 1.33
C THR A 37 -3.32 4.19 2.50
N PRO A 38 -4.10 4.42 3.57
CA PRO A 38 -4.23 3.45 4.64
C PRO A 38 -4.67 2.07 4.12
N SER A 39 -4.01 1.00 4.55
CA SER A 39 -4.36 -0.38 4.20
C SER A 39 -5.54 -0.87 5.05
N VAL A 40 -6.67 -0.17 4.90
CA VAL A 40 -7.89 -0.37 5.68
C VAL A 40 -9.05 -0.54 4.71
N VAL A 41 -9.85 -1.58 4.95
CA VAL A 41 -11.08 -1.87 4.21
C VAL A 41 -12.23 -1.92 5.19
N ALA A 42 -13.35 -1.28 4.86
CA ALA A 42 -14.56 -1.34 5.65
C ALA A 42 -15.78 -1.61 4.78
N PHE A 43 -16.77 -2.29 5.36
CA PHE A 43 -18.04 -2.57 4.71
C PHE A 43 -19.15 -1.80 5.42
N THR A 44 -19.84 -0.92 4.70
CA THR A 44 -20.98 -0.15 5.23
C THR A 44 -22.16 -1.08 5.51
N LYS A 45 -23.18 -0.59 6.21
CA LYS A 45 -24.37 -1.40 6.50
C LYS A 45 -25.08 -1.88 5.23
N ASP A 46 -25.06 -1.02 4.23
CA ASP A 46 -25.74 -1.17 2.95
C ASP A 46 -24.94 -2.03 1.95
N GLY A 47 -23.73 -2.47 2.35
CA GLY A 47 -22.89 -3.38 1.57
C GLY A 47 -21.74 -2.70 0.83
N ASP A 48 -21.67 -1.36 0.84
CA ASP A 48 -20.62 -0.62 0.17
C ASP A 48 -19.24 -0.90 0.78
N ARG A 49 -18.23 -0.92 -0.07
CA ARG A 49 -16.84 -1.05 0.36
C ARG A 49 -16.19 0.32 0.39
N LEU A 50 -15.57 0.62 1.52
CA LEU A 50 -14.70 1.77 1.70
C LEU A 50 -13.27 1.27 1.82
N VAL A 51 -12.34 1.97 1.18
CA VAL A 51 -10.91 1.65 1.21
C VAL A 51 -10.11 2.91 1.52
N GLY A 52 -9.04 2.79 2.29
CA GLY A 52 -8.17 3.92 2.59
C GLY A 52 -8.65 4.78 3.75
N ILE A 53 -8.52 6.09 3.61
CA ILE A 53 -8.83 7.03 4.70
C ILE A 53 -10.32 7.08 5.02
N THR A 54 -11.19 6.85 4.03
CA THR A 54 -12.65 6.77 4.23
C THR A 54 -13.00 5.60 5.14
N ALA A 55 -12.40 4.43 4.90
CA ALA A 55 -12.51 3.27 5.78
C ALA A 55 -11.92 3.55 7.17
N LYS A 56 -10.72 4.15 7.26
CA LYS A 56 -10.10 4.45 8.55
C LYS A 56 -10.96 5.38 9.42
N ARG A 57 -11.60 6.41 8.84
CA ARG A 57 -12.42 7.39 9.58
C ARG A 57 -13.64 6.80 10.29
N GLN A 58 -14.26 5.77 9.71
CA GLN A 58 -15.47 5.15 10.27
C GLN A 58 -15.16 3.93 11.16
N ALA A 59 -13.89 3.55 11.32
CA ALA A 59 -13.48 2.36 12.06
C ALA A 59 -13.98 2.35 13.51
N VAL A 60 -14.08 3.53 14.13
CA VAL A 60 -14.56 3.71 15.51
C VAL A 60 -16.02 3.32 15.68
N THR A 61 -16.88 3.61 14.69
CA THR A 61 -18.32 3.36 14.76
C THR A 61 -18.75 2.06 14.06
N ASN A 62 -17.83 1.44 13.31
CA ASN A 62 -18.09 0.22 12.53
C ASN A 62 -16.92 -0.79 12.65
N SER A 63 -16.44 -0.99 13.87
CA SER A 63 -15.21 -1.76 14.13
C SER A 63 -15.32 -3.23 13.71
N GLU A 64 -16.51 -3.84 13.81
CA GLU A 64 -16.73 -5.25 13.44
C GLU A 64 -16.58 -5.51 11.94
N ARG A 65 -16.94 -4.51 11.11
CA ARG A 65 -16.90 -4.58 9.65
C ARG A 65 -15.73 -3.79 9.05
N THR A 66 -14.76 -3.41 9.87
CA THR A 66 -13.54 -2.73 9.43
C THR A 66 -12.33 -3.63 9.66
N ILE A 67 -11.55 -3.85 8.61
CA ILE A 67 -10.39 -4.73 8.59
C ILE A 67 -9.15 -3.88 8.40
N MET A 68 -8.17 -4.09 9.28
CA MET A 68 -6.88 -3.39 9.33
C MET A 68 -5.77 -4.43 9.50
N SER A 69 -4.54 -4.07 9.11
CA SER A 69 -3.35 -4.91 9.28
C SER A 69 -3.45 -6.32 8.65
N VAL A 70 -4.29 -6.47 7.61
CA VAL A 70 -4.56 -7.77 6.98
C VAL A 70 -3.31 -8.43 6.40
N LYS A 71 -2.28 -7.63 6.08
CA LYS A 71 -0.99 -8.13 5.60
C LYS A 71 -0.32 -9.12 6.57
N ARG A 72 -0.58 -9.02 7.88
CA ARG A 72 -0.08 -9.98 8.91
C ARG A 72 -0.69 -11.38 8.77
N GLU A 73 -1.80 -11.49 8.05
CA GLU A 73 -2.55 -12.73 7.82
C GLU A 73 -2.33 -13.29 6.41
N MET A 74 -1.54 -12.64 5.56
CA MET A 74 -1.23 -13.15 4.23
C MET A 74 -0.60 -14.54 4.32
N GLY A 75 -1.08 -15.47 3.49
CA GLY A 75 -0.62 -16.86 3.43
C GLY A 75 -1.12 -17.78 4.56
N THR A 76 -1.95 -17.28 5.48
CA THR A 76 -2.59 -18.08 6.55
C THR A 76 -3.98 -18.58 6.13
N ASP A 77 -4.65 -19.34 7.00
CA ASP A 77 -6.04 -19.78 6.87
C ASP A 77 -7.06 -18.78 7.44
N TRP A 78 -6.60 -17.56 7.78
CA TRP A 78 -7.45 -16.52 8.32
C TRP A 78 -8.60 -16.20 7.36
N LYS A 79 -9.79 -16.05 7.92
CA LYS A 79 -11.01 -15.69 7.21
C LYS A 79 -11.82 -14.72 8.07
N LYS A 80 -12.48 -13.75 7.43
CA LYS A 80 -13.34 -12.79 8.11
C LYS A 80 -14.73 -12.79 7.50
N ASN A 81 -15.72 -13.09 8.33
CA ASN A 81 -17.12 -12.99 7.95
C ASN A 81 -17.60 -11.55 8.05
N ILE A 82 -18.21 -11.06 6.98
CA ILE A 82 -18.89 -9.78 6.90
C ILE A 82 -20.30 -10.05 6.37
N GLY A 83 -21.28 -10.05 7.27
CA GLY A 83 -22.61 -10.53 6.94
C GLY A 83 -22.58 -12.03 6.62
N ASP A 84 -23.11 -12.42 5.47
CA ASP A 84 -23.16 -13.79 4.98
C ASP A 84 -21.95 -14.17 4.10
N GLU A 85 -21.04 -13.23 3.85
CA GLU A 85 -19.86 -13.43 3.01
C GLU A 85 -18.59 -13.64 3.84
N GLU A 86 -17.69 -14.47 3.32
CA GLU A 86 -16.41 -14.80 3.92
C GLU A 86 -15.28 -14.27 3.05
N TYR A 87 -14.39 -13.47 3.66
CA TYR A 87 -13.27 -12.85 2.98
C TYR A 87 -11.92 -13.38 3.45
N THR A 88 -11.04 -13.63 2.49
CA THR A 88 -9.63 -14.01 2.68
C THR A 88 -8.70 -12.79 2.75
N PRO A 89 -7.47 -12.94 3.27
CA PRO A 89 -6.47 -11.88 3.28
C PRO A 89 -6.15 -11.34 1.88
N GLN A 90 -6.15 -12.23 0.88
CA GLN A 90 -5.91 -11.93 -0.52
C GLN A 90 -6.98 -11.01 -1.08
N GLU A 91 -8.25 -11.28 -0.80
CA GLU A 91 -9.38 -10.44 -1.25
C GLU A 91 -9.34 -9.06 -0.61
N ILE A 92 -9.14 -8.98 0.71
CA ILE A 92 -9.05 -7.69 1.39
C ILE A 92 -7.86 -6.88 0.86
N SER A 93 -6.72 -7.52 0.63
CA SER A 93 -5.55 -6.87 0.03
C SER A 93 -5.80 -6.46 -1.42
N ALA A 94 -6.57 -7.24 -2.18
CA ALA A 94 -6.96 -6.91 -3.54
C ALA A 94 -7.80 -5.62 -3.58
N PHE A 95 -8.69 -5.39 -2.62
CA PHE A 95 -9.45 -4.13 -2.55
C PHE A 95 -8.53 -2.91 -2.32
N VAL A 96 -7.47 -3.06 -1.52
CA VAL A 96 -6.44 -2.02 -1.37
C VAL A 96 -5.70 -1.79 -2.68
N LEU A 97 -5.29 -2.86 -3.37
CA LEU A 97 -4.61 -2.78 -4.66
C LEU A 97 -5.50 -2.17 -5.76
N GLN A 98 -6.80 -2.47 -5.78
CA GLN A 98 -7.77 -1.87 -6.70
C GLN A 98 -7.90 -0.36 -6.48
N LYS A 99 -7.91 0.10 -5.22
CA LYS A 99 -7.90 1.54 -4.92
C LYS A 99 -6.63 2.21 -5.47
N LEU A 100 -5.46 1.61 -5.24
CA LEU A 100 -4.18 2.13 -5.73
C LEU A 100 -4.12 2.14 -7.27
N LYS A 101 -4.61 1.07 -7.91
CA LYS A 101 -4.76 0.98 -9.37
C LYS A 101 -5.66 2.11 -9.88
N SER A 102 -6.84 2.28 -9.28
CA SER A 102 -7.79 3.33 -9.69
C SER A 102 -7.21 4.75 -9.51
N ASP A 103 -6.45 4.99 -8.44
CA ASP A 103 -5.77 6.27 -8.22
C ASP A 103 -4.69 6.49 -9.29
N ALA A 104 -3.91 5.46 -9.64
CA ALA A 104 -2.92 5.52 -10.70
C ALA A 104 -3.55 5.75 -12.08
N GLU A 105 -4.64 5.07 -12.41
CA GLU A 105 -5.39 5.27 -13.66
C GLU A 105 -5.94 6.68 -13.78
N ALA A 106 -6.51 7.21 -12.69
CA ALA A 106 -7.01 8.59 -12.65
C ALA A 106 -5.88 9.61 -12.85
N TYR A 107 -4.71 9.37 -12.28
CA TYR A 107 -3.53 10.23 -12.43
C TYR A 107 -2.95 10.17 -13.85
N LEU A 108 -2.82 8.97 -14.42
CA LEU A 108 -2.19 8.74 -15.72
C LEU A 108 -3.13 8.99 -16.91
N GLY A 109 -4.45 8.98 -16.68
CA GLY A 109 -5.46 9.14 -17.74
C GLY A 109 -5.55 7.93 -18.69
N GLN A 110 -5.06 6.77 -18.27
CA GLN A 110 -5.07 5.51 -19.04
C GLN A 110 -5.19 4.30 -18.12
N GLU A 111 -5.59 3.16 -18.66
CA GLU A 111 -5.70 1.90 -17.93
C GLU A 111 -4.34 1.37 -17.47
N VAL A 112 -4.28 0.83 -16.25
CA VAL A 112 -3.07 0.24 -15.66
C VAL A 112 -3.28 -1.26 -15.48
N THR A 113 -2.54 -2.06 -16.25
CA THR A 113 -2.70 -3.51 -16.25
C THR A 113 -1.52 -4.25 -15.64
N GLN A 114 -0.37 -3.62 -15.47
CA GLN A 114 0.87 -4.27 -15.05
C GLN A 114 1.46 -3.62 -13.80
N ALA A 115 1.92 -4.43 -12.86
CA ALA A 115 2.52 -3.94 -11.63
C ALA A 115 3.68 -4.79 -11.12
N VAL A 116 4.62 -4.13 -10.45
CA VAL A 116 5.54 -4.76 -9.49
C VAL A 116 5.01 -4.48 -8.10
N ILE A 117 4.84 -5.53 -7.28
CA ILE A 117 4.27 -5.43 -5.92
C ILE A 117 5.34 -5.84 -4.92
N THR A 118 5.44 -5.11 -3.81
CA THR A 118 6.43 -5.41 -2.77
C THR A 118 5.94 -6.43 -1.75
N CYS A 119 6.88 -7.12 -1.12
CA CYS A 119 6.63 -7.89 0.09
C CYS A 119 7.83 -7.87 1.05
N PRO A 120 7.64 -8.19 2.34
CA PRO A 120 8.73 -8.34 3.30
C PRO A 120 9.73 -9.38 2.81
N ALA A 121 11.02 -9.16 3.04
CA ALA A 121 12.06 -10.07 2.55
C ALA A 121 11.94 -11.46 3.19
N TYR A 122 11.53 -11.50 4.46
CA TYR A 122 11.37 -12.72 5.24
C TYR A 122 10.02 -13.44 5.04
N PHE A 123 9.19 -13.01 4.08
CA PHE A 123 7.96 -13.72 3.72
C PHE A 123 8.24 -15.13 3.18
N THR A 124 7.41 -16.08 3.60
CA THR A 124 7.43 -17.45 3.06
C THR A 124 6.83 -17.50 1.65
N ASP A 125 7.05 -18.60 0.94
CA ASP A 125 6.47 -18.83 -0.39
C ASP A 125 4.94 -18.68 -0.41
N ALA A 126 4.25 -19.18 0.62
CA ALA A 126 2.80 -19.06 0.77
C ALA A 126 2.34 -17.60 0.83
N GLN A 127 3.09 -16.74 1.53
CA GLN A 127 2.75 -15.32 1.68
C GLN A 127 3.05 -14.56 0.38
N ARG A 128 4.17 -14.87 -0.30
CA ARG A 128 4.50 -14.30 -1.61
C ARG A 128 3.45 -14.64 -2.66
N LYS A 129 3.02 -15.90 -2.70
CA LYS A 129 1.94 -16.35 -3.59
C LYS A 129 0.63 -15.63 -3.27
N ALA A 130 0.23 -15.56 -1.99
CA ALA A 130 -0.96 -14.84 -1.58
C ALA A 130 -0.94 -13.36 -2.03
N THR A 131 0.21 -12.68 -1.93
CA THR A 131 0.37 -11.30 -2.41
C THR A 131 0.23 -11.19 -3.93
N ARG A 132 0.81 -12.14 -4.67
CA ARG A 132 0.65 -12.22 -6.13
C ARG A 132 -0.81 -12.46 -6.51
N ASP A 133 -1.50 -13.37 -5.82
CA ASP A 133 -2.91 -13.67 -6.05
C ASP A 133 -3.80 -12.46 -5.75
N ALA A 134 -3.51 -11.69 -4.70
CA ALA A 134 -4.19 -10.42 -4.43
C ALA A 134 -4.04 -9.43 -5.60
N GLY A 135 -2.85 -9.33 -6.21
CA GLY A 135 -2.63 -8.54 -7.42
C GLY A 135 -3.46 -9.01 -8.61
N ARG A 136 -3.55 -10.34 -8.81
CA ARG A 136 -4.39 -10.92 -9.86
C ARG A 136 -5.87 -10.60 -9.66
N ILE A 137 -6.38 -10.77 -8.43
CA ILE A 137 -7.77 -10.44 -8.06
C ILE A 137 -8.04 -8.93 -8.28
N ALA A 138 -7.05 -8.08 -8.07
CA ALA A 138 -7.14 -6.65 -8.34
C ALA A 138 -7.10 -6.27 -9.84
N GLY A 139 -7.01 -7.25 -10.74
CA GLY A 139 -6.92 -7.03 -12.18
C GLY A 139 -5.55 -6.47 -12.61
N LEU A 140 -4.47 -6.89 -11.94
CA LEU A 140 -3.09 -6.56 -12.29
C LEU A 140 -2.33 -7.83 -12.71
N GLU A 141 -1.64 -7.75 -13.83
CA GLU A 141 -0.55 -8.66 -14.18
C GLU A 141 0.66 -8.31 -13.30
N VAL A 142 0.90 -9.16 -12.31
CA VAL A 142 2.04 -9.02 -11.40
C VAL A 142 3.32 -9.49 -12.09
N LEU A 143 4.10 -8.53 -12.60
CA LEU A 143 5.35 -8.77 -13.32
C LEU A 143 6.43 -9.36 -12.41
N ARG A 144 6.51 -8.86 -11.17
CA ARG A 144 7.47 -9.32 -10.16
C ARG A 144 6.94 -9.04 -8.75
N ILE A 145 7.24 -9.95 -7.83
CA ILE A 145 7.19 -9.68 -6.39
C ILE A 145 8.61 -9.30 -5.96
N ILE A 146 8.81 -8.07 -5.50
CA ILE A 146 10.12 -7.57 -5.06
C ILE A 146 10.17 -7.47 -3.54
N ASN A 147 11.32 -7.78 -2.95
CA ASN A 147 11.55 -7.60 -1.52
C ASN A 147 11.59 -6.10 -1.17
N GLU A 148 10.90 -5.69 -0.12
CA GLU A 148 10.86 -4.32 0.40
C GLU A 148 12.26 -3.70 0.59
N PRO A 149 13.21 -4.35 1.28
CA PRO A 149 14.55 -3.79 1.43
C PRO A 149 15.32 -3.71 0.11
N THR A 150 15.10 -4.64 -0.82
CA THR A 150 15.70 -4.60 -2.18
C THR A 150 15.13 -3.43 -2.99
N ALA A 151 13.83 -3.19 -2.91
CA ALA A 151 13.19 -2.04 -3.55
C ALA A 151 13.74 -0.71 -2.97
N ALA A 152 13.83 -0.60 -1.64
CA ALA A 152 14.42 0.59 -1.01
C ALA A 152 15.90 0.79 -1.41
N ALA A 153 16.67 -0.29 -1.55
CA ALA A 153 18.03 -0.23 -2.05
C ALA A 153 18.10 0.24 -3.51
N LEU A 154 17.17 -0.19 -4.37
CA LEU A 154 17.07 0.30 -5.75
C LEU A 154 16.75 1.80 -5.80
N ALA A 155 15.80 2.26 -4.99
CA ALA A 155 15.47 3.69 -4.87
C ALA A 155 16.66 4.55 -4.41
N TYR A 156 17.58 3.97 -3.63
CA TYR A 156 18.81 4.63 -3.21
C TYR A 156 19.94 4.53 -4.25
N GLY A 157 20.08 3.35 -4.85
CA GLY A 157 21.28 2.86 -5.53
C GLY A 157 21.31 3.08 -7.04
N VAL A 158 20.17 3.34 -7.68
CA VAL A 158 20.06 3.44 -9.14
C VAL A 158 21.00 4.46 -9.79
N ASP A 159 21.31 5.55 -9.08
CA ASP A 159 22.19 6.64 -9.55
C ASP A 159 23.56 6.64 -8.85
N LYS A 160 24.00 5.50 -8.31
CA LYS A 160 25.27 5.40 -7.56
C LYS A 160 26.33 4.70 -8.39
N GLU A 161 27.49 5.34 -8.47
CA GLU A 161 28.67 4.83 -9.19
C GLU A 161 29.76 4.29 -8.25
N ASP A 162 29.69 4.61 -6.96
CA ASP A 162 30.65 4.16 -5.96
C ASP A 162 30.24 2.82 -5.35
N ASP A 163 31.22 1.92 -5.22
CA ASP A 163 31.09 0.69 -4.45
C ASP A 163 30.76 1.02 -2.99
N GLN A 164 29.72 0.40 -2.44
CA GLN A 164 29.30 0.63 -1.07
C GLN A 164 28.52 -0.54 -0.48
N THR A 165 28.77 -0.80 0.80
CA THR A 165 27.98 -1.73 1.60
C THR A 165 26.91 -0.96 2.37
N ILE A 166 25.64 -1.27 2.11
CA ILE A 166 24.50 -0.64 2.76
C ILE A 166 23.76 -1.63 3.67
N LEU A 167 23.15 -1.09 4.73
CA LEU A 167 22.21 -1.79 5.57
C LEU A 167 20.85 -1.12 5.41
N VAL A 168 19.86 -1.86 4.92
CA VAL A 168 18.47 -1.43 4.91
C VAL A 168 17.79 -1.99 6.15
N TYR A 169 17.27 -1.10 6.99
CA TYR A 169 16.53 -1.43 8.20
C TYR A 169 15.08 -0.99 7.99
N ASP A 170 14.21 -1.95 7.73
CA ASP A 170 12.79 -1.73 7.44
C ASP A 170 11.95 -2.12 8.65
N LEU A 171 11.38 -1.12 9.33
CA LEU A 171 10.47 -1.33 10.45
C LEU A 171 9.13 -0.65 10.13
N GLY A 172 8.24 -1.43 9.53
CA GLY A 172 6.89 -1.01 9.16
C GLY A 172 5.89 -1.08 10.31
N GLY A 173 4.61 -1.21 9.97
CA GLY A 173 3.52 -1.43 10.92
C GLY A 173 3.37 -2.89 11.36
N GLY A 174 3.67 -3.83 10.46
CA GLY A 174 3.46 -5.26 10.69
C GLY A 174 4.72 -6.11 10.86
N THR A 175 5.76 -5.71 10.16
CA THR A 175 6.91 -6.54 9.82
C THR A 175 8.20 -5.76 10.04
N PHE A 176 9.24 -6.50 10.36
CA PHE A 176 10.60 -6.00 10.48
C PHE A 176 11.50 -6.81 9.55
N ASP A 177 12.22 -6.14 8.66
CA ASP A 177 13.26 -6.73 7.83
C ASP A 177 14.56 -5.95 7.97
N VAL A 178 15.67 -6.67 7.84
CA VAL A 178 17.00 -6.09 7.74
C VAL A 178 17.80 -6.82 6.69
N SER A 179 18.39 -6.06 5.77
CA SER A 179 19.21 -6.61 4.69
C SER A 179 20.53 -5.87 4.58
N ILE A 180 21.60 -6.63 4.38
CA ILE A 180 22.91 -6.10 3.99
C ILE A 180 23.03 -6.27 2.49
N LEU A 181 23.31 -5.19 1.78
CA LEU A 181 23.48 -5.20 0.34
C LEU A 181 24.81 -4.55 -0.06
N GLU A 182 25.37 -5.02 -1.15
CA GLU A 182 26.50 -4.39 -1.84
C GLU A 182 25.98 -3.76 -3.13
N ILE A 183 26.34 -2.50 -3.35
CA ILE A 183 26.13 -1.80 -4.61
C ILE A 183 27.51 -1.63 -5.23
N TYR A 184 27.68 -2.07 -6.47
CA TYR A 184 28.95 -1.99 -7.20
C TYR A 184 28.72 -1.96 -8.71
N LEU A 185 29.75 -1.58 -9.47
CA LEU A 185 29.70 -1.59 -10.94
C LEU A 185 30.38 -2.83 -11.52
N VAL A 186 29.74 -3.47 -12.51
CA VAL A 186 30.35 -4.50 -13.36
C VAL A 186 30.15 -4.09 -14.81
N ASP A 187 31.23 -3.89 -15.56
CA ASP A 187 31.19 -3.44 -16.95
C ASP A 187 30.32 -2.18 -17.15
N ASP A 188 30.48 -1.20 -16.25
CA ASP A 188 29.70 0.06 -16.19
C ASP A 188 28.19 -0.14 -15.93
N GLN A 189 27.75 -1.36 -15.61
CA GLN A 189 26.39 -1.67 -15.20
C GLN A 189 26.29 -1.74 -13.66
N PRO A 190 25.39 -0.97 -13.03
CA PRO A 190 25.15 -1.06 -11.59
C PRO A 190 24.54 -2.41 -11.21
N GLN A 191 25.13 -3.04 -10.20
CA GLN A 191 24.61 -4.24 -9.56
C GLN A 191 24.26 -3.95 -8.11
N ILE A 192 23.12 -4.49 -7.68
CA ILE A 192 22.71 -4.48 -6.27
C ILE A 192 22.57 -5.94 -5.85
N GLU A 193 23.46 -6.37 -4.97
CA GLU A 193 23.52 -7.75 -4.48
C GLU A 193 23.14 -7.81 -3.01
N VAL A 194 22.12 -8.59 -2.69
CA VAL A 194 21.77 -8.89 -1.29
C VAL A 194 22.80 -9.90 -0.76
N LYS A 195 23.52 -9.54 0.30
CA LYS A 195 24.51 -10.43 0.93
C LYS A 195 23.90 -11.27 2.03
N ALA A 196 22.99 -10.67 2.79
CA ALA A 196 22.24 -11.37 3.82
C ALA A 196 20.93 -10.65 4.12
N THR A 197 19.91 -11.42 4.48
CA THR A 197 18.64 -10.88 4.94
C THR A 197 18.15 -11.64 6.19
N SER A 198 17.47 -10.93 7.08
CA SER A 198 16.84 -11.48 8.27
C SER A 198 15.67 -10.60 8.69
N GLY A 199 14.78 -11.09 9.55
CA GLY A 199 13.61 -10.32 9.94
C GLY A 199 12.73 -11.00 10.97
N ASP A 200 11.58 -10.36 11.22
CA ASP A 200 10.47 -10.84 12.03
C ASP A 200 9.14 -10.41 11.39
N ASN A 201 8.39 -11.37 10.85
CA ASN A 201 7.13 -11.13 10.14
C ASN A 201 5.97 -10.69 11.06
N ARG A 202 6.19 -10.66 12.39
CA ARG A 202 5.20 -10.25 13.40
C ARG A 202 5.84 -9.31 14.43
N LEU A 203 6.44 -8.23 13.91
CA LEU A 203 7.04 -7.16 14.70
C LEU A 203 6.98 -5.84 13.92
N GLY A 204 6.31 -4.83 14.46
CA GLY A 204 6.23 -3.51 13.87
C GLY A 204 5.45 -2.51 14.71
N GLY A 205 4.99 -1.45 14.05
CA GLY A 205 4.23 -0.36 14.66
C GLY A 205 2.95 -0.77 15.38
N ASP A 206 2.25 -1.82 14.93
CA ASP A 206 1.02 -2.29 15.60
C ASP A 206 1.36 -2.89 16.98
N ASP A 207 2.51 -3.55 17.13
CA ASP A 207 2.95 -4.09 18.42
C ASP A 207 3.36 -2.95 19.37
N PHE A 208 3.85 -1.83 18.82
CA PHE A 208 4.14 -0.63 19.61
C PHE A 208 2.84 0.03 20.08
N ASP A 209 1.80 0.02 19.25
CA ASP A 209 0.48 0.52 19.62
C ASP A 209 -0.13 -0.36 20.71
N GLU A 210 -0.02 -1.68 20.60
CA GLU A 210 -0.58 -2.61 21.60
C GLU A 210 0.03 -2.39 22.99
N VAL A 211 1.34 -2.21 23.13
CA VAL A 211 1.93 -1.94 24.46
C VAL A 211 1.51 -0.58 25.03
N VAL A 212 1.19 0.40 24.19
CA VAL A 212 0.62 1.68 24.63
C VAL A 212 -0.83 1.48 25.06
N ILE A 213 -1.62 0.70 24.34
CA ILE A 213 -3.01 0.36 24.70
C ILE A 213 -3.05 -0.39 26.03
N GLU A 214 -2.21 -1.40 26.22
CA GLU A 214 -2.09 -2.15 27.47
C GLU A 214 -1.74 -1.22 28.65
N TRP A 215 -0.82 -0.27 28.44
CA TRP A 215 -0.48 0.74 29.44
C TRP A 215 -1.68 1.66 29.77
N ILE A 216 -2.40 2.14 28.75
CA ILE A 216 -3.60 2.97 28.91
C ILE A 216 -4.67 2.20 29.71
N LEU A 217 -4.95 0.95 29.33
CA LEU A 217 -5.92 0.08 30.02
C LEU A 217 -5.56 -0.11 31.49
N SER A 218 -4.27 -0.37 31.76
CA SER A 218 -3.76 -0.56 33.13
C SER A 218 -3.92 0.70 33.99
N GLU A 219 -3.51 1.87 33.49
CA GLU A 219 -3.62 3.14 34.25
C GLU A 219 -5.08 3.60 34.41
N PHE A 220 -5.92 3.40 33.39
CA PHE A 220 -7.35 3.69 33.47
C PHE A 220 -8.05 2.79 34.51
N LYS A 221 -7.77 1.49 34.49
CA LYS A 221 -8.31 0.55 35.48
C LYS A 221 -7.82 0.83 36.89
N LYS A 222 -6.56 1.22 37.05
CA LYS A 222 -5.98 1.59 38.34
C LYS A 222 -6.60 2.86 38.94
N SER A 223 -6.94 3.84 38.10
CA SER A 223 -7.54 5.12 38.54
C SER A 223 -9.05 5.04 38.75
N THR A 224 -9.78 4.30 37.92
CA THR A 224 -11.25 4.27 37.92
C THR A 224 -11.84 2.98 38.50
N GLY A 225 -11.11 1.88 38.42
CA GLY A 225 -11.58 0.51 38.68
C GLY A 225 -12.24 -0.19 37.48
N ILE A 226 -12.35 0.48 36.32
CA ILE A 226 -13.09 0.00 35.15
C ILE A 226 -12.14 -0.65 34.14
N ASP A 227 -12.55 -1.78 33.57
CA ASP A 227 -11.81 -2.49 32.53
C ASP A 227 -12.46 -2.24 31.15
N LEU A 228 -11.75 -1.55 30.26
CA LEU A 228 -12.23 -1.23 28.92
C LEU A 228 -11.97 -2.34 27.89
N SER A 229 -11.21 -3.38 28.24
CA SER A 229 -10.78 -4.41 27.27
C SER A 229 -11.92 -5.18 26.61
N GLY A 230 -13.07 -5.26 27.28
CA GLY A 230 -14.29 -5.90 26.75
C GLY A 230 -15.18 -4.97 25.91
N ASP A 231 -14.92 -3.67 25.86
CA ASP A 231 -15.70 -2.69 25.11
C ASP A 231 -15.06 -2.43 23.75
N MET A 232 -15.66 -3.00 22.70
CA MET A 232 -15.11 -2.92 21.34
C MET A 232 -15.03 -1.50 20.80
N GLN A 233 -15.99 -0.64 21.17
CA GLN A 233 -16.01 0.75 20.73
C GLN A 233 -14.92 1.56 21.45
N ALA A 234 -14.77 1.35 22.77
CA ALA A 234 -13.67 1.94 23.53
C ALA A 234 -12.31 1.46 22.99
N MET A 235 -12.15 0.17 22.74
CA MET A 235 -10.90 -0.39 22.19
C MET A 235 -10.55 0.17 20.82
N SER A 236 -11.53 0.42 19.94
CA SER A 236 -11.25 1.07 18.66
C SER A 236 -10.73 2.50 18.83
N ARG A 237 -11.31 3.26 19.77
CA ARG A 237 -10.87 4.63 20.09
C ARG A 237 -9.48 4.64 20.75
N LEU A 238 -9.21 3.65 21.60
CA LEU A 238 -7.90 3.46 22.23
C LEU A 238 -6.81 3.18 21.20
N ARG A 239 -7.08 2.33 20.20
CA ARG A 239 -6.13 2.05 19.11
C ARG A 239 -5.74 3.31 18.35
N GLU A 240 -6.73 4.08 17.90
CA GLU A 240 -6.47 5.33 17.18
C GLU A 240 -5.69 6.34 18.04
N ALA A 241 -6.07 6.47 19.32
CA ALA A 241 -5.41 7.39 20.23
C ALA A 241 -3.97 6.96 20.58
N ALA A 242 -3.72 5.65 20.71
CA ALA A 242 -2.40 5.09 20.95
C ALA A 242 -1.47 5.29 19.75
N GLU A 243 -1.94 4.98 18.53
CA GLU A 243 -1.20 5.23 17.29
C GLU A 243 -0.83 6.71 17.16
N LYS A 244 -1.80 7.60 17.37
CA LYS A 244 -1.58 9.04 17.34
C LYS A 244 -0.55 9.49 18.38
N ALA A 245 -0.68 9.04 19.63
CA ALA A 245 0.24 9.36 20.71
C ALA A 245 1.68 8.90 20.38
N LYS A 246 1.85 7.67 19.87
CA LYS A 246 3.12 7.11 19.41
C LYS A 246 3.77 8.01 18.35
N ILE A 247 2.99 8.40 17.33
CA ILE A 247 3.48 9.24 16.23
C ILE A 247 3.91 10.62 16.76
N GLU A 248 3.08 11.28 17.58
CA GLU A 248 3.41 12.59 18.16
C GLU A 248 4.70 12.56 18.99
N LEU A 249 4.89 11.51 19.78
CA LEU A 249 6.09 11.34 20.63
C LEU A 249 7.39 11.18 19.85
N SER A 250 7.33 10.88 18.54
CA SER A 250 8.51 10.91 17.68
C SER A 250 9.05 12.35 17.49
N GLY A 251 8.18 13.35 17.59
CA GLY A 251 8.53 14.78 17.49
C GLY A 251 8.54 15.52 18.84
N THR A 252 7.68 15.14 19.78
CA THR A 252 7.46 15.85 21.05
C THR A 252 7.94 15.04 22.27
N GLY A 253 8.21 15.72 23.39
CA GLY A 253 8.65 15.06 24.63
C GLY A 253 7.52 14.42 25.44
N THR A 254 6.28 14.86 25.22
CA THR A 254 5.07 14.38 25.90
C THR A 254 3.85 14.61 25.00
N THR A 255 2.82 13.78 25.15
CA THR A 255 1.52 13.92 24.51
C THR A 255 0.41 13.68 25.53
N GLN A 256 -0.80 14.19 25.25
CA GLN A 256 -1.99 14.00 26.05
C GLN A 256 -2.97 13.09 25.32
N ILE A 257 -3.31 11.97 25.94
CA ILE A 257 -4.32 11.02 25.46
C ILE A 257 -5.63 11.37 26.15
N ASN A 258 -6.50 12.07 25.43
CA ASN A 258 -7.79 12.51 25.94
C ASN A 258 -8.93 11.91 25.12
N LEU A 259 -9.70 11.00 25.74
CA LEU A 259 -10.88 10.38 25.15
C LEU A 259 -12.09 10.64 26.06
N PRO A 260 -12.90 11.66 25.75
CA PRO A 260 -14.09 11.94 26.54
C PRO A 260 -15.18 10.90 26.28
N PHE A 261 -16.04 10.63 27.26
CA PHE A 261 -17.14 9.68 27.13
C PHE A 261 -16.64 8.30 26.67
N ILE A 262 -15.53 7.81 27.23
CA ILE A 262 -14.93 6.55 26.81
C ILE A 262 -15.78 5.36 27.26
N THR A 263 -16.45 5.49 28.39
CA THR A 263 -17.37 4.50 28.94
C THR A 263 -18.36 5.14 29.91
N MET A 264 -19.25 4.34 30.50
CA MET A 264 -20.23 4.78 31.49
C MET A 264 -19.97 4.09 32.84
N ARG A 265 -20.11 4.85 33.93
CA ARG A 265 -20.09 4.35 35.31
C ARG A 265 -21.34 4.81 36.03
N ASP A 266 -22.18 3.89 36.49
CA ASP A 266 -23.41 4.19 37.23
C ASP A 266 -24.31 5.23 36.52
N GLY A 267 -24.32 5.21 35.19
CA GLY A 267 -25.07 6.17 34.35
C GLY A 267 -24.44 7.55 34.20
N GLN A 268 -23.22 7.77 34.71
CA GLN A 268 -22.40 8.95 34.47
C GLN A 268 -21.31 8.64 33.43
N PRO A 269 -21.01 9.58 32.52
CA PRO A 269 -19.93 9.39 31.56
C PRO A 269 -18.57 9.46 32.24
N GLU A 270 -17.70 8.52 31.89
CA GLU A 270 -16.29 8.52 32.29
C GLU A 270 -15.41 8.99 31.13
N HIS A 271 -14.33 9.68 31.48
CA HIS A 271 -13.38 10.25 30.53
C HIS A 271 -12.00 9.66 30.78
N LEU A 272 -11.25 9.43 29.71
CA LEU A 272 -9.84 9.06 29.80
C LEU A 272 -8.99 10.29 29.55
N ASP A 273 -8.11 10.62 30.48
CA ASP A 273 -7.17 11.73 30.37
C ASP A 273 -5.82 11.32 30.96
N LEU A 274 -4.87 10.94 30.10
CA LEU A 274 -3.56 10.44 30.48
C LEU A 274 -2.46 11.22 29.77
N ALA A 275 -1.41 11.60 30.50
CA ALA A 275 -0.19 12.15 29.94
C ALA A 275 0.82 11.01 29.69
N LEU A 276 1.30 10.88 28.45
CA LEU A 276 2.36 9.93 28.09
C LEU A 276 3.62 10.68 27.70
N SER A 277 4.72 10.44 28.39
CA SER A 277 6.03 11.00 28.02
C SER A 277 6.76 10.10 27.02
N ARG A 278 7.65 10.69 26.19
CA ARG A 278 8.50 9.93 25.27
C ARG A 278 9.34 8.90 26.02
N SER A 279 9.91 9.27 27.16
CA SER A 279 10.72 8.36 27.97
C SER A 279 9.94 7.15 28.44
N LYS A 280 8.65 7.32 28.79
CA LYS A 280 7.80 6.21 29.21
C LYS A 280 7.42 5.35 28.01
N PHE A 281 7.08 5.95 26.88
CA PHE A 281 6.84 5.20 25.64
C PHE A 281 8.05 4.35 25.24
N GLU A 282 9.25 4.94 25.22
CA GLU A 282 10.49 4.23 24.90
C GLU A 282 10.80 3.09 25.90
N GLU A 283 10.47 3.26 27.18
CA GLU A 283 10.53 2.19 28.19
C GLU A 283 9.59 1.02 27.84
N LEU A 284 8.35 1.31 27.40
CA LEU A 284 7.35 0.30 27.05
C LEU A 284 7.78 -0.53 25.83
N ILE A 285 8.37 0.10 24.81
CA ILE A 285 8.77 -0.57 23.57
C ILE A 285 10.21 -1.13 23.61
N ALA A 286 10.97 -0.94 24.68
CA ALA A 286 12.40 -1.29 24.73
C ALA A 286 12.69 -2.74 24.34
N THR A 287 11.86 -3.69 24.80
CA THR A 287 11.99 -5.11 24.46
C THR A 287 11.68 -5.38 22.98
N LEU A 288 10.73 -4.64 22.39
CA LEU A 288 10.40 -4.76 20.97
C LEU A 288 11.53 -4.20 20.09
N ILE A 289 12.16 -3.10 20.50
CA ILE A 289 13.37 -2.58 19.83
C ILE A 289 14.49 -3.63 19.90
N GLU A 290 14.76 -4.23 21.06
CA GLU A 290 15.80 -5.26 21.19
C GLU A 290 15.51 -6.51 20.31
N ARG A 291 14.24 -6.87 20.12
CA ARG A 291 13.85 -7.94 19.19
C ARG A 291 14.30 -7.64 17.75
N THR A 292 14.36 -6.39 17.32
CA THR A 292 14.90 -6.01 15.99
C THR A 292 16.43 -6.10 15.91
N MET A 293 17.13 -5.99 17.05
CA MET A 293 18.60 -6.02 17.08
C MET A 293 19.15 -7.43 16.88
N ALA A 294 18.40 -8.47 17.28
CA ALA A 294 18.83 -9.85 17.07
C ALA A 294 18.94 -10.24 15.58
N PRO A 295 17.92 -10.03 14.72
CA PRO A 295 18.05 -10.22 13.28
C PRO A 295 19.09 -9.28 12.65
N THR A 296 19.24 -8.04 13.15
CA THR A 296 20.26 -7.10 12.67
C THR A 296 21.67 -7.67 12.83
N ARG A 297 22.01 -8.15 14.03
CA ARG A 297 23.29 -8.82 14.29
C ARG A 297 23.47 -10.07 13.43
N GLN A 298 22.39 -10.82 13.22
CA GLN A 298 22.41 -12.03 12.42
C GLN A 298 22.73 -11.73 10.95
N ALA A 299 22.05 -10.75 10.35
CA ALA A 299 22.30 -10.32 8.98
C ALA A 299 23.73 -9.77 8.78
N MET A 300 24.21 -8.93 9.71
CA MET A 300 25.61 -8.46 9.68
C MET A 300 26.61 -9.62 9.75
N LYS A 301 26.38 -10.59 10.64
CA LYS A 301 27.24 -11.77 10.77
C LYS A 301 27.23 -12.63 9.50
N ASP A 302 26.05 -12.89 8.94
CA ASP A 302 25.90 -13.72 7.73
C ASP A 302 26.53 -13.05 6.51
N ALA A 303 26.48 -11.72 6.42
CA ALA A 303 27.17 -10.95 5.38
C ALA A 303 28.68 -10.81 5.64
N GLY A 304 29.19 -11.23 6.80
CA GLY A 304 30.59 -11.06 7.18
C GLY A 304 31.00 -9.61 7.49
N VAL A 305 30.03 -8.73 7.80
CA VAL A 305 30.23 -7.30 8.02
C VAL A 305 30.31 -7.00 9.52
N SER A 306 31.36 -6.30 9.93
CA SER A 306 31.59 -5.87 11.30
C SER A 306 30.98 -4.48 11.57
N LYS A 307 30.82 -4.17 12.86
CA LYS A 307 30.41 -2.84 13.30
C LYS A 307 31.35 -1.75 12.73
N GLY A 308 30.77 -0.74 12.08
CA GLY A 308 31.48 0.37 11.46
C GLY A 308 31.90 0.13 10.00
N GLU A 309 31.73 -1.08 9.46
CA GLU A 309 32.06 -1.41 8.07
C GLU A 309 30.91 -1.12 7.09
N VAL A 310 29.71 -0.80 7.61
CA VAL A 310 28.59 -0.35 6.78
C VAL A 310 28.77 1.12 6.38
N ASP A 311 28.68 1.41 5.08
CA ASP A 311 28.81 2.76 4.54
C ASP A 311 27.57 3.61 4.80
N LYS A 312 26.38 3.01 4.67
CA LYS A 312 25.09 3.70 4.89
C LYS A 312 24.08 2.81 5.59
N VAL A 313 23.37 3.39 6.55
CA VAL A 313 22.17 2.78 7.16
C VAL A 313 20.96 3.48 6.59
N ILE A 314 20.14 2.77 5.83
CA ILE A 314 18.91 3.26 5.22
C ILE A 314 17.75 2.84 6.10
N LEU A 315 16.94 3.79 6.54
CA LEU A 315 15.74 3.52 7.34
C LEU A 315 14.51 3.55 6.45
N VAL A 316 13.69 2.52 6.56
CA VAL A 316 12.44 2.33 5.80
C VAL A 316 11.33 2.01 6.79
N GLY A 317 10.11 2.46 6.50
CA GLY A 317 8.94 2.23 7.35
C GLY A 317 8.78 3.26 8.46
N GLY A 318 7.54 3.66 8.70
CA GLY A 318 7.19 4.77 9.60
C GLY A 318 7.64 4.57 11.06
N SER A 319 7.76 3.33 11.55
CA SER A 319 8.18 3.06 12.94
C SER A 319 9.65 3.38 13.17
N THR A 320 10.47 3.50 12.11
CA THR A 320 11.86 3.98 12.22
C THR A 320 11.98 5.46 12.59
N ARG A 321 10.87 6.22 12.57
CA ARG A 321 10.83 7.61 13.03
C ARG A 321 10.99 7.75 14.54
N VAL A 322 10.78 6.66 15.30
CA VAL A 322 10.96 6.64 16.75
C VAL A 322 12.43 6.89 17.12
N PRO A 323 12.76 7.91 17.94
CA PRO A 323 14.15 8.26 18.27
C PRO A 323 14.96 7.11 18.91
N ALA A 324 14.36 6.33 19.80
CA ALA A 324 15.01 5.17 20.40
C ALA A 324 15.38 4.08 19.37
N VAL A 325 14.58 3.88 18.32
CA VAL A 325 14.90 2.95 17.23
C VAL A 325 16.14 3.42 16.47
N GLN A 326 16.20 4.70 16.08
CA GLN A 326 17.36 5.28 15.40
C GLN A 326 18.63 5.21 16.24
N THR A 327 18.50 5.48 17.55
CA THR A 327 19.63 5.39 18.49
C THR A 327 20.12 3.96 18.64
N ALA A 328 19.21 2.98 18.70
CA ALA A 328 19.54 1.57 18.83
C ALA A 328 20.30 1.07 17.60
N ILE A 329 19.79 1.32 16.38
CA ILE A 329 20.45 0.88 15.15
C ILE A 329 21.79 1.59 14.92
N GLU A 330 21.90 2.89 15.20
CA GLU A 330 23.18 3.62 15.12
C GLU A 330 24.21 3.01 16.07
N LYS A 331 23.81 2.70 17.30
CA LYS A 331 24.67 2.07 18.29
C LYS A 331 25.08 0.67 17.85
N GLU A 332 24.18 -0.12 17.27
CA GLU A 332 24.46 -1.50 16.87
C GLU A 332 25.44 -1.54 15.69
N VAL A 333 25.14 -0.79 14.63
CA VAL A 333 25.89 -0.78 13.37
C VAL A 333 27.14 0.10 13.45
N GLY A 334 27.16 1.09 14.34
CA GLY A 334 28.26 2.06 14.45
C GLY A 334 28.23 3.15 13.36
N LYS A 335 27.08 3.34 12.71
CA LYS A 335 26.90 4.31 11.63
C LYS A 335 25.57 5.04 11.77
N ALA A 336 25.58 6.36 11.64
CA ALA A 336 24.37 7.17 11.71
C ALA A 336 23.43 6.89 10.52
N PRO A 337 22.11 6.86 10.73
CA PRO A 337 21.13 6.72 9.66
C PRO A 337 21.24 7.80 8.59
N PHE A 338 21.18 7.37 7.33
CA PHE A 338 21.10 8.25 6.17
C PHE A 338 19.73 8.94 6.13
N LYS A 339 19.72 10.24 5.82
CA LYS A 339 18.51 11.09 5.84
C LYS A 339 18.00 11.48 4.45
N GLY A 340 18.66 11.04 3.37
CA GLY A 340 18.34 11.42 2.00
C GLY A 340 17.25 10.58 1.32
N ILE A 341 16.54 9.74 2.08
CA ILE A 341 15.47 8.86 1.57
C ILE A 341 14.23 9.09 2.43
N ASN A 342 13.06 9.13 1.79
CA ASN A 342 11.78 9.16 2.49
C ASN A 342 11.39 7.72 2.89
N PRO A 343 11.31 7.40 4.20
CA PRO A 343 11.04 6.03 4.66
C PRO A 343 9.65 5.50 4.27
N ASP A 344 8.70 6.39 3.92
CA ASP A 344 7.32 6.02 3.58
C ASP A 344 7.11 5.84 2.06
N GLU A 345 8.10 6.19 1.24
CA GLU A 345 7.97 6.22 -0.24
C GLU A 345 9.03 5.39 -0.96
N ALA A 346 10.19 5.16 -0.32
CA ALA A 346 11.34 4.52 -0.94
C ALA A 346 11.02 3.16 -1.57
N VAL A 347 10.17 2.37 -0.90
CA VAL A 347 9.78 1.03 -1.34
C VAL A 347 8.96 1.11 -2.64
N ALA A 348 7.95 1.97 -2.71
CA ALA A 348 7.14 2.14 -3.91
C ALA A 348 7.97 2.71 -5.08
N VAL A 349 8.85 3.68 -4.80
CA VAL A 349 9.79 4.25 -5.78
C VAL A 349 10.68 3.16 -6.37
N GLY A 350 11.25 2.30 -5.51
CA GLY A 350 12.05 1.16 -5.95
C GLY A 350 11.26 0.15 -6.78
N ALA A 351 10.03 -0.16 -6.38
CA ALA A 351 9.15 -1.03 -7.17
C ALA A 351 8.85 -0.45 -8.56
N ALA A 352 8.69 0.88 -8.68
CA ALA A 352 8.45 1.54 -9.96
C ALA A 352 9.71 1.52 -10.86
N LEU A 353 10.90 1.72 -10.29
CA LEU A 353 12.16 1.53 -11.02
C LEU A 353 12.30 0.09 -11.53
N GLN A 354 12.01 -0.90 -10.68
CA GLN A 354 12.04 -2.30 -11.07
C GLN A 354 11.06 -2.61 -12.20
N ALA A 355 9.86 -2.01 -12.15
CA ALA A 355 8.87 -2.12 -13.21
C ALA A 355 9.44 -1.59 -14.54
N GLY A 356 10.09 -0.42 -14.53
CA GLY A 356 10.76 0.17 -15.70
C GLY A 356 11.83 -0.73 -16.30
N ILE A 357 12.69 -1.30 -15.46
CA ILE A 357 13.74 -2.23 -15.88
C ILE A 357 13.13 -3.45 -16.59
N ILE A 358 12.05 -4.02 -16.04
CA ILE A 358 11.40 -5.21 -16.61
C ILE A 358 10.78 -4.91 -17.99
N VAL A 359 10.11 -3.76 -18.13
CA VAL A 359 9.47 -3.38 -19.40
C VAL A 359 10.44 -2.79 -20.42
N GLY A 360 11.70 -2.55 -20.02
CA GLY A 360 12.75 -2.00 -20.88
C GLY A 360 12.57 -0.51 -21.18
N ASP A 361 12.15 0.28 -20.19
CA ASP A 361 12.06 1.74 -20.33
C ASP A 361 13.48 2.34 -20.48
N GLU A 362 13.76 2.94 -21.65
CA GLU A 362 15.07 3.55 -21.97
C GLU A 362 15.44 4.71 -21.04
N GLY A 363 14.47 5.29 -20.33
CA GLY A 363 14.71 6.35 -19.35
C GLY A 363 15.22 5.85 -18.00
N VAL A 364 15.18 4.53 -17.74
CA VAL A 364 15.60 3.93 -16.47
C VAL A 364 16.95 3.24 -16.64
N THR A 365 17.89 3.53 -15.73
CA THR A 365 19.17 2.84 -15.69
C THR A 365 18.98 1.34 -15.51
N ASP A 366 19.59 0.53 -16.38
CA ASP A 366 19.51 -0.93 -16.30
C ASP A 366 20.37 -1.44 -15.12
N VAL A 367 19.71 -1.77 -14.00
CA VAL A 367 20.33 -2.25 -12.77
C VAL A 367 20.11 -3.75 -12.64
N LEU A 368 21.18 -4.51 -12.46
CA LEU A 368 21.07 -5.94 -12.16
C LEU A 368 20.81 -6.15 -10.67
N LEU A 369 19.65 -6.70 -10.34
CA LEU A 369 19.31 -7.10 -8.96
C LEU A 369 19.62 -8.58 -8.73
N LEU A 370 20.52 -8.85 -7.78
CA LEU A 370 20.86 -10.18 -7.30
C LEU A 370 20.29 -10.36 -5.89
N ASP A 371 19.13 -11.01 -5.79
CA ASP A 371 18.47 -11.29 -4.51
C ASP A 371 18.89 -12.66 -3.96
N VAL A 372 18.45 -13.01 -2.74
CA VAL A 372 18.80 -14.27 -2.07
C VAL A 372 17.57 -14.97 -1.48
N THR A 373 17.67 -16.28 -1.25
CA THR A 373 16.66 -17.00 -0.45
C THR A 373 16.80 -16.70 1.05
N PRO A 374 15.75 -16.30 1.79
CA PRO A 374 15.86 -15.92 3.19
C PRO A 374 16.04 -17.10 4.15
N LEU A 375 15.71 -18.31 3.73
CA LEU A 375 15.73 -19.52 4.55
C LEU A 375 16.33 -20.69 3.79
N THR A 376 16.99 -21.59 4.53
CA THR A 376 17.55 -22.83 4.00
C THR A 376 16.44 -23.76 3.52
N LEU A 377 16.62 -24.33 2.33
CA LEU A 377 15.77 -25.35 1.75
C LEU A 377 16.45 -26.71 1.85
N GLY A 378 15.69 -27.73 2.21
CA GLY A 378 16.23 -29.08 2.36
C GLY A 378 15.18 -30.17 2.23
N ILE A 379 15.61 -31.41 2.43
CA ILE A 379 14.73 -32.58 2.48
C ILE A 379 14.89 -33.37 3.78
N GLU A 380 13.82 -34.04 4.21
CA GLU A 380 13.92 -35.04 5.27
C GLU A 380 14.71 -36.25 4.78
N THR A 381 15.66 -36.70 5.60
CA THR A 381 16.43 -37.93 5.38
C THR A 381 16.28 -38.88 6.55
N LEU A 382 16.83 -40.09 6.41
CA LEU A 382 16.72 -41.15 7.42
C LEU A 382 17.12 -40.63 8.81
N GLY A 383 16.25 -40.85 9.81
CA GLY A 383 16.46 -40.36 11.18
C GLY A 383 15.73 -39.06 11.49
N GLY A 384 14.92 -38.54 10.55
CA GLY A 384 14.13 -37.32 10.75
C GLY A 384 14.98 -36.05 10.71
N VAL A 385 16.16 -36.12 10.09
CA VAL A 385 17.12 -35.00 9.99
C VAL A 385 16.95 -34.30 8.65
N THR A 386 17.04 -32.98 8.66
CA THR A 386 17.01 -32.15 7.46
C THR A 386 18.38 -32.18 6.78
N THR A 387 18.45 -32.64 5.53
CA THR A 387 19.64 -32.46 4.69
C THR A 387 19.48 -31.18 3.89
N MET A 388 20.42 -30.25 4.06
CA MET A 388 20.39 -28.93 3.43
C MET A 388 20.74 -29.05 1.95
N MET A 389 19.89 -28.49 1.12
CA MET A 389 20.09 -28.41 -0.33
C MET A 389 20.55 -26.99 -0.66
N ILE A 390 19.71 -25.98 -0.48
CA ILE A 390 20.09 -24.59 -0.77
C ILE A 390 20.11 -23.85 0.56
N GLU A 391 21.29 -23.38 0.97
CA GLU A 391 21.44 -22.63 2.22
C GLU A 391 20.80 -21.24 2.11
N ARG A 392 20.33 -20.69 3.23
CA ARG A 392 19.88 -19.29 3.28
C ARG A 392 20.95 -18.34 2.76
N ASN A 393 20.54 -17.19 2.28
CA ASN A 393 21.37 -16.17 1.63
C ASN A 393 22.07 -16.65 0.34
N THR A 394 21.71 -17.82 -0.22
CA THR A 394 22.14 -18.20 -1.57
C THR A 394 21.47 -17.28 -2.58
N THR A 395 22.26 -16.68 -3.49
CA THR A 395 21.77 -15.85 -4.60
C THR A 395 20.77 -16.60 -5.47
N ILE A 396 19.69 -15.94 -5.87
CA ILE A 396 18.65 -16.48 -6.74
C ILE A 396 18.59 -15.73 -8.08
N PRO A 397 18.26 -16.40 -9.20
CA PRO A 397 17.87 -17.82 -9.32
C PRO A 397 19.05 -18.78 -9.10
N SER A 398 18.77 -19.98 -8.57
CA SER A 398 19.79 -20.99 -8.29
C SER A 398 19.24 -22.41 -8.41
N ARG A 399 20.14 -23.35 -8.73
CA ARG A 399 19.81 -24.76 -8.90
C ARG A 399 20.84 -25.66 -8.23
N ARG A 400 20.38 -26.65 -7.48
CA ARG A 400 21.23 -27.69 -6.88
C ARG A 400 20.61 -29.07 -6.99
N SER A 401 21.44 -30.05 -7.33
CA SER A 401 21.05 -31.45 -7.41
C SER A 401 21.93 -32.30 -6.49
N GLU A 402 21.32 -33.27 -5.81
CA GLU A 402 22.03 -34.23 -4.97
C GLU A 402 21.43 -35.62 -5.11
N VAL A 403 22.26 -36.66 -5.04
CA VAL A 403 21.85 -38.04 -5.27
C VAL A 403 21.64 -38.75 -3.93
N PHE A 404 20.42 -39.23 -3.74
CA PHE A 404 19.98 -40.04 -2.60
C PHE A 404 19.71 -41.48 -3.04
N SER A 405 19.35 -42.34 -2.09
CA SER A 405 19.01 -43.74 -2.35
C SER A 405 17.90 -44.23 -1.43
N THR A 406 17.32 -45.38 -1.75
CA THR A 406 16.32 -46.07 -0.92
C THR A 406 16.85 -46.44 0.47
N ALA A 407 15.97 -46.33 1.47
CA ALA A 407 16.25 -46.63 2.87
C ALA A 407 16.00 -48.11 3.22
N SER A 408 15.22 -48.82 2.41
CA SER A 408 14.86 -50.24 2.61
C SER A 408 15.04 -51.07 1.33
N ASP A 409 15.27 -52.38 1.51
CA ASP A 409 15.37 -53.33 0.39
C ASP A 409 14.04 -53.42 -0.36
N ASN A 410 14.11 -53.46 -1.70
CA ASN A 410 12.95 -53.56 -2.60
C ASN A 410 11.89 -52.47 -2.38
N GLN A 411 12.31 -51.28 -1.94
CA GLN A 411 11.43 -50.13 -1.74
C GLN A 411 10.82 -49.67 -3.08
N PRO A 412 9.49 -49.74 -3.27
CA PRO A 412 8.86 -49.48 -4.57
C PRO A 412 8.66 -47.99 -4.87
N ALA A 413 8.83 -47.13 -3.85
CA ALA A 413 8.67 -45.69 -3.96
C ALA A 413 9.52 -44.95 -2.93
N VAL A 414 10.01 -43.76 -3.28
CA VAL A 414 10.73 -42.83 -2.38
C VAL A 414 9.86 -41.61 -2.12
N GLU A 415 9.60 -41.31 -0.85
CA GLU A 415 8.97 -40.07 -0.42
C GLU A 415 10.04 -38.97 -0.33
N VAL A 416 9.79 -37.85 -0.98
CA VAL A 416 10.60 -36.63 -0.87
C VAL A 416 9.78 -35.63 -0.06
N HIS A 417 10.24 -35.34 1.15
CA HIS A 417 9.63 -34.37 2.06
C HIS A 417 10.47 -33.10 2.06
N VAL A 418 9.94 -32.04 1.45
CA VAL A 418 10.60 -30.76 1.24
C VAL A 418 10.35 -29.84 2.44
N LEU A 419 11.41 -29.22 2.94
CA LEU A 419 11.44 -28.44 4.17
C LEU A 419 12.10 -27.08 3.95
N GLN A 420 11.70 -26.11 4.76
CA GLN A 420 12.33 -24.80 4.87
C GLN A 420 12.60 -24.45 6.33
N GLY A 421 13.84 -24.06 6.66
CA GLY A 421 14.23 -23.63 7.99
C GLY A 421 15.65 -24.05 8.41
N GLU A 422 16.07 -23.54 9.57
CA GLU A 422 17.45 -23.65 10.08
C GLU A 422 17.61 -24.70 11.18
N ARG A 423 16.58 -25.49 11.50
CA ARG A 423 16.65 -26.52 12.54
C ARG A 423 17.22 -27.83 11.99
N GLU A 424 17.95 -28.56 12.82
CA GLU A 424 18.54 -29.85 12.42
C GLU A 424 17.48 -30.92 12.14
N PHE A 425 16.42 -30.98 12.95
CA PHE A 425 15.36 -31.97 12.81
C PHE A 425 14.21 -31.46 11.95
N SER A 426 13.75 -32.30 11.03
CA SER A 426 12.67 -32.01 10.07
C SER A 426 11.38 -31.50 10.72
N LYS A 427 10.98 -32.11 11.85
CA LYS A 427 9.77 -31.73 12.61
C LYS A 427 9.77 -30.29 13.14
N ASP A 428 10.95 -29.69 13.26
CA ASP A 428 11.13 -28.35 13.83
C ASP A 428 11.28 -27.29 12.70
N ASN A 429 11.22 -27.71 11.43
CA ASN A 429 11.22 -26.86 10.24
C ASN A 429 9.82 -26.82 9.60
N THR A 430 9.63 -25.85 8.71
CA THR A 430 8.39 -25.70 7.95
C THR A 430 8.34 -26.72 6.83
N THR A 431 7.29 -27.55 6.80
CA THR A 431 7.01 -28.42 5.65
C THR A 431 6.51 -27.60 4.48
N LEU A 432 7.19 -27.70 3.34
CA LEU A 432 6.76 -27.07 2.08
C LEU A 432 5.89 -28.02 1.24
N GLY A 433 6.21 -29.31 1.24
CA GLY A 433 5.48 -30.27 0.44
C GLY A 433 6.03 -31.69 0.54
N ARG A 434 5.24 -32.66 0.09
CA ARG A 434 5.61 -34.08 0.04
C ARG A 434 5.15 -34.69 -1.27
N PHE A 435 6.01 -35.47 -1.90
CA PHE A 435 5.65 -36.24 -3.09
C PHE A 435 6.36 -37.57 -3.13
N HIS A 436 5.80 -38.51 -3.88
CA HIS A 436 6.33 -39.87 -4.00
C HIS A 436 6.82 -40.11 -5.43
N LEU A 437 8.10 -40.48 -5.55
CA LEU A 437 8.63 -41.06 -6.77
C LEU A 437 8.30 -42.56 -6.78
N MET A 438 7.30 -42.93 -7.57
CA MET A 438 6.81 -44.31 -7.71
C MET A 438 7.57 -45.07 -8.80
N GLY A 439 7.51 -46.41 -8.76
CA GLY A 439 8.01 -47.24 -9.86
C GLY A 439 9.49 -47.60 -9.75
N ILE A 440 10.07 -47.54 -8.56
CA ILE A 440 11.45 -47.93 -8.32
C ILE A 440 11.58 -49.46 -8.43
N PRO A 441 12.46 -49.99 -9.30
CA PRO A 441 12.65 -51.43 -9.44
C PRO A 441 13.13 -52.09 -8.14
N PRO A 442 12.74 -53.34 -7.86
CA PRO A 442 13.24 -54.07 -6.69
C PRO A 442 14.77 -54.19 -6.71
N ALA A 443 15.41 -53.52 -5.77
CA ALA A 443 16.85 -53.57 -5.55
C ALA A 443 17.18 -53.50 -4.05
N PRO A 444 18.32 -54.06 -3.60
CA PRO A 444 18.85 -53.80 -2.26
C PRO A 444 18.92 -52.31 -1.94
N ARG A 445 18.74 -51.96 -0.66
CA ARG A 445 18.90 -50.58 -0.18
C ARG A 445 20.27 -50.03 -0.58
N GLY A 446 20.35 -48.73 -0.87
CA GLY A 446 21.61 -48.10 -1.28
C GLY A 446 21.95 -48.20 -2.77
N ILE A 447 21.20 -48.98 -3.56
CA ILE A 447 21.47 -49.19 -5.00
C ILE A 447 20.73 -48.18 -5.88
N PRO A 448 19.40 -47.98 -5.77
CA PRO A 448 18.70 -46.98 -6.58
C PRO A 448 19.30 -45.58 -6.40
N GLN A 449 19.56 -44.88 -7.50
CA GLN A 449 20.16 -43.54 -7.49
C GLN A 449 19.07 -42.52 -7.79
N ILE A 450 18.60 -41.84 -6.76
CA ILE A 450 17.51 -40.87 -6.84
C ILE A 450 18.11 -39.46 -6.78
N GLU A 451 18.22 -38.81 -7.93
CA GLU A 451 18.65 -37.41 -8.00
C GLU A 451 17.49 -36.50 -7.61
N VAL A 452 17.64 -35.74 -6.53
CA VAL A 452 16.70 -34.71 -6.12
C VAL A 452 17.28 -33.36 -6.51
N THR A 453 16.52 -32.57 -7.25
CA THR A 453 16.90 -31.24 -7.74
C THR A 453 16.00 -30.17 -7.14
N PHE A 454 16.62 -29.13 -6.59
CA PHE A 454 15.97 -27.89 -6.18
C PHE A 454 16.30 -26.82 -7.21
N ASP A 455 15.28 -26.12 -7.69
CA ASP A 455 15.38 -25.01 -8.64
C ASP A 455 14.56 -23.84 -8.07
N ILE A 456 15.23 -22.72 -7.78
CA ILE A 456 14.61 -21.50 -7.28
C ILE A 456 14.69 -20.44 -8.38
N ASP A 457 13.55 -19.85 -8.73
CA ASP A 457 13.48 -18.80 -9.74
C ASP A 457 13.78 -17.39 -9.18
N ALA A 458 13.73 -16.38 -10.05
CA ALA A 458 14.00 -14.98 -9.68
C ALA A 458 12.93 -14.33 -8.77
N ASN A 459 11.78 -15.00 -8.58
CA ASN A 459 10.72 -14.60 -7.65
C ASN A 459 10.84 -15.32 -6.29
N GLY A 460 11.81 -16.24 -6.15
CA GLY A 460 11.98 -17.07 -4.97
C GLY A 460 11.06 -18.30 -4.92
N ILE A 461 10.39 -18.65 -6.03
CA ILE A 461 9.49 -19.81 -6.10
C ILE A 461 10.32 -21.08 -6.28
N VAL A 462 10.02 -22.11 -5.48
CA VAL A 462 10.80 -23.35 -5.43
C VAL A 462 10.13 -24.47 -6.23
N ASN A 463 10.86 -25.04 -7.18
CA ASN A 463 10.51 -26.28 -7.87
C ASN A 463 11.41 -27.40 -7.38
N VAL A 464 10.83 -28.53 -6.98
CA VAL A 464 11.59 -29.70 -6.55
C VAL A 464 11.24 -30.89 -7.43
N SER A 465 12.25 -31.49 -8.06
CA SER A 465 12.09 -32.73 -8.83
C SER A 465 12.93 -33.86 -8.25
N ALA A 466 12.47 -35.09 -8.43
CA ALA A 466 13.19 -36.30 -8.10
C ALA A 466 13.18 -37.25 -9.29
N LYS A 467 14.35 -37.72 -9.68
CA LYS A 467 14.56 -38.59 -10.84
C LYS A 467 15.36 -39.81 -10.46
N ASP A 468 14.84 -41.00 -10.76
CA ASP A 468 15.63 -42.22 -10.71
C ASP A 468 16.54 -42.28 -11.94
N LEU A 469 17.85 -42.22 -11.72
CA LEU A 469 18.84 -42.25 -12.80
C LEU A 469 18.91 -43.61 -13.52
N GLY A 470 18.42 -44.68 -12.90
CA GLY A 470 18.39 -46.01 -13.51
C GLY A 470 17.26 -46.18 -14.53
N THR A 471 16.04 -45.78 -14.15
CA THR A 471 14.85 -45.91 -15.01
C THR A 471 14.53 -44.67 -15.84
N GLY A 472 15.05 -43.51 -15.44
CA GLY A 472 14.67 -42.21 -16.00
C GLY A 472 13.29 -41.72 -15.53
N THR A 473 12.62 -42.47 -14.65
CA THR A 473 11.34 -42.06 -14.06
C THR A 473 11.56 -40.81 -13.23
N GLU A 474 10.73 -39.79 -13.46
CA GLU A 474 10.80 -38.51 -12.76
C GLU A 474 9.43 -38.17 -12.17
N GLN A 475 9.46 -37.55 -11.00
CA GLN A 475 8.32 -36.89 -10.40
C GLN A 475 8.76 -35.52 -9.91
N SER A 476 7.91 -34.53 -10.02
CA SER A 476 8.18 -33.21 -9.47
C SER A 476 7.00 -32.67 -8.72
N ILE A 477 7.29 -31.76 -7.81
CA ILE A 477 6.32 -30.88 -7.21
C ILE A 477 6.80 -29.46 -7.46
N LYS A 478 5.92 -28.63 -8.00
CA LYS A 478 6.07 -27.20 -7.82
C LYS A 478 5.53 -26.91 -6.43
N ILE A 479 6.37 -26.35 -5.56
CA ILE A 479 5.93 -25.99 -4.22
C ILE A 479 4.97 -24.82 -4.42
N GLU A 480 3.69 -25.13 -4.40
CA GLU A 480 2.59 -24.17 -4.34
C GLU A 480 1.91 -24.42 -2.99
N SER A 481 1.83 -23.39 -2.14
CA SER A 481 1.26 -23.54 -0.81
C SER A 481 -0.15 -24.14 -0.84
N GLN A 482 -0.47 -25.07 0.07
CA GLN A 482 -1.83 -25.58 0.25
C GLN A 482 -2.81 -24.50 0.74
N THR A 483 -2.31 -23.37 1.26
CA THR A 483 -3.13 -22.24 1.75
C THR A 483 -3.48 -21.22 0.66
N SER A 484 -2.97 -21.40 -0.55
CA SER A 484 -3.32 -20.51 -1.67
C SER A 484 -4.65 -20.89 -2.30
N LEU A 485 -5.36 -19.89 -2.81
CA LEU A 485 -6.55 -20.08 -3.63
C LEU A 485 -6.21 -20.96 -4.84
N SER A 486 -7.12 -21.87 -5.17
CA SER A 486 -7.07 -22.62 -6.43
C SER A 486 -7.30 -21.69 -7.62
N GLU A 487 -6.87 -22.09 -8.81
CA GLU A 487 -7.07 -21.26 -10.01
C GLU A 487 -8.57 -21.00 -10.28
N ASP A 488 -9.45 -21.97 -10.02
CA ASP A 488 -10.89 -21.80 -10.14
C ASP A 488 -11.43 -20.76 -9.14
N GLU A 489 -10.95 -20.78 -7.89
CA GLU A 489 -11.29 -19.76 -6.89
C GLU A 489 -10.77 -18.38 -7.31
N ILE A 490 -9.53 -18.28 -7.79
CA ILE A 490 -8.96 -17.02 -8.27
C ILE A 490 -9.80 -16.44 -9.41
N GLN A 491 -10.20 -17.25 -10.40
CA GLN A 491 -11.05 -16.79 -11.50
C GLN A 491 -12.44 -16.35 -11.00
N SER A 492 -13.04 -17.07 -10.04
CA SER A 492 -14.29 -16.62 -9.38
C SER A 492 -14.10 -15.26 -8.72
N LYS A 493 -13.01 -15.09 -7.96
CA LYS A 493 -12.71 -13.84 -7.25
C LYS A 493 -12.39 -12.68 -8.19
N ILE A 494 -11.76 -12.94 -9.33
CA ILE A 494 -11.56 -11.94 -10.39
C ILE A 494 -12.92 -11.51 -10.95
N SER A 495 -13.81 -12.46 -11.27
CA SER A 495 -15.15 -12.15 -11.77
C SER A 495 -15.97 -11.34 -10.76
N GLU A 496 -15.96 -11.74 -9.48
CA GLU A 496 -16.60 -10.99 -8.39
C GLU A 496 -16.01 -9.58 -8.27
N ALA A 497 -14.68 -9.47 -8.29
CA ALA A 497 -13.96 -8.19 -8.23
C ALA A 497 -14.32 -7.25 -9.40
N GLU A 498 -14.49 -7.78 -10.61
CA GLU A 498 -14.92 -7.02 -11.79
C GLU A 498 -16.37 -6.55 -11.69
N GLU A 499 -17.29 -7.42 -11.25
CA GLU A 499 -18.70 -7.07 -11.00
C GLU A 499 -18.81 -5.93 -9.99
N PHE A 500 -18.09 -6.04 -8.87
CA PHE A 500 -18.09 -5.00 -7.86
C PHE A 500 -17.45 -3.70 -8.35
N ALA A 501 -16.39 -3.77 -9.16
CA ALA A 501 -15.79 -2.58 -9.76
C ALA A 501 -16.76 -1.85 -10.72
N GLU A 502 -17.60 -2.60 -11.44
CA GLU A 502 -18.65 -2.01 -12.27
C GLU A 502 -19.76 -1.37 -11.42
N GLU A 503 -20.16 -2.03 -10.32
CA GLU A 503 -21.11 -1.48 -9.36
C GLU A 503 -20.58 -0.18 -8.73
N ASP A 504 -19.34 -0.17 -8.27
CA ASP A 504 -18.66 0.99 -7.70
C ASP A 504 -18.58 2.15 -8.71
N LYS A 505 -18.32 1.85 -10.00
CA LYS A 505 -18.35 2.86 -11.09
C LYS A 505 -19.74 3.45 -11.28
N ARG A 506 -20.79 2.62 -11.30
CA ARG A 506 -22.18 3.09 -11.42
C ARG A 506 -22.58 3.95 -10.22
N ARG A 507 -22.24 3.50 -9.01
CA ARG A 507 -22.49 4.26 -7.76
C ARG A 507 -21.77 5.60 -7.77
N LYS A 508 -20.50 5.63 -8.17
CA LYS A 508 -19.74 6.89 -8.32
C LYS A 508 -20.39 7.84 -9.32
N ALA A 509 -20.83 7.34 -10.48
CA ALA A 509 -21.52 8.16 -11.47
C ALA A 509 -22.80 8.80 -10.90
N LYS A 510 -23.56 8.08 -10.09
CA LYS A 510 -24.73 8.62 -9.38
C LYS A 510 -24.36 9.70 -8.35
N VAL A 511 -23.30 9.48 -7.58
CA VAL A 511 -22.77 10.47 -6.62
C VAL A 511 -22.36 11.76 -7.35
N ASP A 512 -21.60 11.63 -8.43
CA ASP A 512 -21.12 12.76 -9.23
C ASP A 512 -22.29 13.52 -9.86
N LEU A 513 -23.29 12.81 -10.39
CA LEU A 513 -24.51 13.42 -10.94
C LEU A 513 -25.28 14.23 -9.87
N ARG A 514 -25.45 13.66 -8.67
CA ARG A 514 -26.12 14.35 -7.56
C ARG A 514 -25.35 15.60 -7.14
N ASN A 515 -24.02 15.50 -6.99
CA ASN A 515 -23.18 16.64 -6.62
C ASN A 515 -23.18 17.72 -7.71
N GLN A 516 -23.22 17.34 -8.99
CA GLN A 516 -23.33 18.27 -10.09
C GLN A 516 -24.68 19.01 -10.05
N ALA A 517 -25.77 18.28 -9.85
CA ALA A 517 -27.10 18.87 -9.70
C ALA A 517 -27.18 19.83 -8.50
N ASP A 518 -26.67 19.42 -7.34
CA ASP A 518 -26.61 20.27 -6.12
C ASP A 518 -25.79 21.55 -6.36
N SER A 519 -24.63 21.42 -7.02
CA SER A 519 -23.79 22.56 -7.37
C SER A 519 -24.50 23.53 -8.33
N ILE A 520 -25.21 23.01 -9.33
CA ILE A 520 -26.02 23.82 -10.26
C ILE A 520 -27.13 24.54 -9.50
N VAL A 521 -27.86 23.85 -8.61
CA VAL A 521 -28.91 24.46 -7.79
C VAL A 521 -28.35 25.62 -6.98
N TYR A 522 -27.24 25.38 -6.26
CA TYR A 522 -26.59 26.40 -5.44
C TYR A 522 -26.10 27.61 -6.25
N GLN A 523 -25.34 27.37 -7.33
CA GLN A 523 -24.77 28.44 -8.16
C GLN A 523 -25.86 29.28 -8.82
N THR A 524 -26.92 28.64 -9.31
CA THR A 524 -28.02 29.34 -9.97
C THR A 524 -28.83 30.15 -8.97
N ARG A 525 -29.15 29.61 -7.79
CA ARG A 525 -29.82 30.36 -6.72
C ARG A 525 -29.02 31.59 -6.33
N LYS A 526 -27.72 31.42 -6.09
CA LYS A 526 -26.82 32.54 -5.77
C LYS A 526 -26.79 33.60 -6.88
N MET A 527 -26.71 33.17 -8.15
CA MET A 527 -26.74 34.09 -9.28
C MET A 527 -28.05 34.88 -9.35
N MET A 528 -29.19 34.24 -9.07
CA MET A 528 -30.49 34.94 -9.01
C MET A 528 -30.53 35.95 -7.86
N GLU A 529 -29.99 35.61 -6.68
CA GLU A 529 -29.89 36.53 -5.54
C GLU A 529 -28.96 37.72 -5.84
N ASP A 530 -27.76 37.47 -6.37
CA ASP A 530 -26.76 38.49 -6.71
C ASP A 530 -27.23 39.44 -7.84
N SER A 531 -28.17 38.97 -8.68
CA SER A 531 -28.75 39.78 -9.76
C SER A 531 -29.74 40.85 -9.26
N GLY A 532 -30.25 40.73 -8.03
CA GLY A 532 -31.11 41.72 -7.38
C GLY A 532 -32.26 42.22 -8.28
N ASP A 533 -32.43 43.54 -8.36
CA ASP A 533 -33.50 44.19 -9.13
C ASP A 533 -33.29 44.16 -10.67
N LYS A 534 -32.20 43.56 -11.17
CA LYS A 534 -31.90 43.50 -12.61
C LYS A 534 -32.76 42.48 -13.35
N LEU A 535 -33.41 41.57 -12.62
CA LEU A 535 -34.30 40.55 -13.16
C LEU A 535 -35.72 40.78 -12.65
N THR A 536 -36.70 40.55 -13.52
CA THR A 536 -38.12 40.65 -13.12
C THR A 536 -38.64 39.31 -12.59
N ASP A 537 -39.75 39.32 -11.86
CA ASP A 537 -40.43 38.09 -11.41
C ASP A 537 -40.83 37.17 -12.59
N GLU A 538 -41.09 37.76 -13.77
CA GLU A 538 -41.39 37.01 -15.00
C GLU A 538 -40.15 36.28 -15.55
N ASP A 539 -38.95 36.77 -15.23
CA ASP A 539 -37.67 36.17 -15.61
C ASP A 539 -37.20 35.12 -14.60
N THR A 540 -37.44 35.35 -13.31
CA THR A 540 -36.97 34.46 -12.22
C THR A 540 -37.93 33.31 -11.92
N GLY A 541 -39.24 33.49 -12.15
CA GLY A 541 -40.26 32.48 -11.87
C GLY A 541 -39.98 31.11 -12.52
N PRO A 542 -39.77 31.05 -13.86
CA PRO A 542 -39.47 29.79 -14.55
C PRO A 542 -38.16 29.12 -14.10
N VAL A 543 -37.16 29.91 -13.70
CA VAL A 543 -35.87 29.39 -13.20
C VAL A 543 -36.05 28.80 -11.80
N ASN A 544 -36.72 29.50 -10.89
CA ASN A 544 -36.97 29.02 -9.54
C ASN A 544 -37.81 27.74 -9.53
N GLU A 545 -38.83 27.64 -10.38
CA GLU A 545 -39.61 26.40 -10.54
C GLU A 545 -38.71 25.21 -10.93
N LYS A 546 -37.79 25.41 -11.88
CA LYS A 546 -36.86 24.35 -12.31
C LYS A 546 -35.80 24.01 -11.26
N LEU A 547 -35.38 24.99 -10.46
CA LEU A 547 -34.46 24.75 -9.35
C LEU A 547 -35.11 23.91 -8.26
N ASP A 548 -36.35 24.22 -7.90
CA ASP A 548 -37.09 23.47 -6.88
C ASP A 548 -37.42 22.06 -7.36
N GLU A 549 -37.77 21.89 -8.65
CA GLU A 549 -37.95 20.57 -9.27
C GLU A 549 -36.65 19.75 -9.26
N LEU A 550 -35.50 20.37 -9.58
CA LEU A 550 -34.21 19.69 -9.57
C LEU A 550 -33.77 19.35 -8.14
N GLU A 551 -33.94 20.27 -7.18
CA GLU A 551 -33.63 20.04 -5.77
C GLU A 551 -34.46 18.89 -5.19
N ALA A 552 -35.75 18.81 -5.51
CA ALA A 552 -36.63 17.73 -5.05
C ALA A 552 -36.24 16.34 -5.58
N LEU A 553 -35.45 16.26 -6.66
CA LEU A 553 -34.92 15.00 -7.19
C LEU A 553 -33.64 14.53 -6.48
N ILE A 554 -32.95 15.43 -5.78
CA ILE A 554 -31.67 15.16 -5.12
C ILE A 554 -31.72 15.28 -3.60
N MET A 555 -32.75 15.95 -3.07
CA MET A 555 -33.03 16.17 -1.66
C MET A 555 -34.49 15.81 -1.35
N ASN A 556 -34.71 15.15 -0.21
CA ASN A 556 -36.02 14.86 0.34
C ASN A 556 -36.07 15.32 1.81
N ASP A 557 -36.96 16.25 2.14
CA ASP A 557 -37.06 16.86 3.48
C ASP A 557 -35.73 17.41 4.06
N GLY A 558 -34.82 17.86 3.19
CA GLY A 558 -33.51 18.39 3.56
C GLY A 558 -32.43 17.34 3.78
N GLU A 559 -32.72 16.07 3.55
CA GLU A 559 -31.74 14.99 3.49
C GLU A 559 -31.47 14.57 2.03
N PRO A 560 -30.21 14.23 1.66
CA PRO A 560 -29.93 13.74 0.33
C PRO A 560 -30.71 12.47 0.02
N VAL A 561 -31.30 12.39 -1.18
CA VAL A 561 -31.93 11.16 -1.68
C VAL A 561 -30.89 10.05 -1.75
N ASP A 562 -31.30 8.83 -1.35
CA ASP A 562 -30.46 7.64 -1.42
C ASP A 562 -30.05 7.35 -2.87
N PHE A 563 -28.83 6.86 -3.08
CA PHE A 563 -28.32 6.58 -4.41
C PHE A 563 -29.12 5.48 -5.14
N GLU A 564 -29.76 4.57 -4.41
CA GLU A 564 -30.63 3.57 -5.02
C GLU A 564 -31.90 4.17 -5.61
N ASP A 565 -32.40 5.26 -5.02
CA ASP A 565 -33.64 5.93 -5.37
C ASP A 565 -33.46 7.12 -6.34
N LEU A 566 -32.22 7.47 -6.70
CA LEU A 566 -31.94 8.54 -7.67
C LEU A 566 -32.44 8.17 -9.08
N ASP A 567 -33.35 9.00 -9.63
CA ASP A 567 -33.76 8.94 -11.04
C ASP A 567 -32.76 9.73 -11.91
N GLU A 568 -31.71 9.04 -12.36
CA GLU A 568 -30.65 9.62 -13.18
C GLU A 568 -31.18 10.33 -14.44
N ALA A 569 -32.19 9.75 -15.08
CA ALA A 569 -32.77 10.29 -16.31
C ALA A 569 -33.56 11.58 -16.03
N ALA A 570 -34.33 11.61 -14.92
CA ALA A 570 -35.05 12.81 -14.51
C ALA A 570 -34.09 13.95 -14.13
N ILE A 571 -33.01 13.64 -13.39
CA ILE A 571 -32.01 14.63 -12.99
C ILE A 571 -31.32 15.24 -14.21
N GLN A 572 -30.84 14.41 -15.14
CA GLN A 572 -30.20 14.90 -16.37
C GLN A 572 -31.16 15.72 -17.23
N ALA A 573 -32.42 15.29 -17.36
CA ALA A 573 -33.44 16.04 -18.09
C ALA A 573 -33.70 17.41 -17.44
N LYS A 574 -33.81 17.46 -16.11
CA LYS A 574 -34.04 18.72 -15.37
C LYS A 574 -32.86 19.66 -15.41
N MET A 575 -31.62 19.15 -15.34
CA MET A 575 -30.43 19.96 -15.57
C MET A 575 -30.44 20.60 -16.97
N GLY A 576 -30.80 19.83 -18.01
CA GLY A 576 -30.93 20.34 -19.38
C GLY A 576 -32.06 21.36 -19.55
N GLU A 577 -33.22 21.15 -18.91
CA GLU A 577 -34.31 22.13 -18.89
C GLU A 577 -33.86 23.42 -18.20
N LEU A 578 -33.19 23.33 -17.05
CA LEU A 578 -32.68 24.47 -16.29
C LEU A 578 -31.65 25.27 -17.11
N GLU A 579 -30.73 24.60 -17.79
CA GLU A 579 -29.74 25.25 -18.66
C GLU A 579 -30.41 26.07 -19.79
N GLN A 580 -31.50 25.55 -20.38
CA GLN A 580 -32.23 26.27 -21.43
C GLN A 580 -32.89 27.56 -20.92
N VAL A 581 -33.57 27.53 -19.77
CA VAL A 581 -34.17 28.74 -19.19
C VAL A 581 -33.08 29.73 -18.74
N MET A 582 -31.97 29.22 -18.21
CA MET A 582 -30.83 30.04 -17.81
C MET A 582 -30.15 30.76 -18.97
N HIS A 583 -30.19 30.22 -20.19
CA HIS A 583 -29.65 30.90 -21.36
C HIS A 583 -30.41 32.22 -21.66
N GLY A 584 -31.74 32.22 -21.46
CA GLY A 584 -32.58 33.41 -21.61
C GLY A 584 -32.25 34.48 -20.57
N VAL A 585 -32.08 34.09 -19.31
CA VAL A 585 -31.73 35.01 -18.20
C VAL A 585 -30.31 35.56 -18.37
N SER A 586 -29.36 34.72 -18.76
CA SER A 586 -27.96 35.12 -19.00
C SER A 586 -27.85 36.16 -20.12
N THR A 587 -28.66 36.03 -21.19
CA THR A 587 -28.68 37.00 -22.28
C THR A 587 -29.13 38.38 -21.80
N LYS A 588 -30.19 38.44 -20.97
CA LYS A 588 -30.68 39.70 -20.39
C LYS A 588 -29.68 40.33 -19.42
N LEU A 589 -29.02 39.53 -18.60
CA LEU A 589 -27.97 40.03 -17.71
C LEU A 589 -26.77 40.58 -18.48
N TYR A 590 -26.40 39.94 -19.60
CA TYR A 590 -25.34 40.44 -20.48
C TYR A 590 -25.72 41.77 -21.15
N GLU A 591 -26.96 41.88 -21.65
CA GLU A 591 -27.49 43.14 -22.19
C GLU A 591 -27.52 44.26 -21.13
N ALA A 592 -27.93 43.94 -19.91
CA ALA A 592 -27.93 44.88 -18.78
C ALA A 592 -26.52 45.32 -18.39
N ALA A 593 -25.54 44.40 -18.35
CA ALA A 593 -24.15 44.70 -18.05
C ALA A 593 -23.47 45.52 -19.17
N ALA A 594 -23.79 45.23 -20.43
CA ALA A 594 -23.32 46.01 -21.57
C ALA A 594 -23.89 47.43 -21.56
N ALA A 595 -25.14 47.61 -21.14
CA ALA A 595 -25.76 48.92 -20.95
C ALA A 595 -25.10 49.71 -19.80
N GLU A 596 -24.82 49.08 -18.66
CA GLU A 596 -24.09 49.69 -17.54
C GLU A 596 -22.65 50.10 -17.92
N MET A 597 -21.93 49.28 -18.69
CA MET A 597 -20.59 49.64 -19.18
C MET A 597 -20.63 50.80 -20.18
N ALA A 598 -21.64 50.83 -21.06
CA ALA A 598 -21.84 51.94 -21.99
C ALA A 598 -22.18 53.25 -21.25
N GLU A 599 -22.97 53.18 -20.18
CA GLU A 599 -23.23 54.33 -19.29
C GLU A 599 -21.99 54.77 -18.51
N GLN A 600 -21.14 53.86 -18.05
CA GLN A 600 -19.86 54.20 -17.40
C GLN A 600 -18.83 54.77 -18.37
N GLN A 601 -18.79 54.31 -19.63
CA GLN A 601 -17.96 54.93 -20.67
C GLN A 601 -18.47 56.32 -21.07
N ALA A 602 -19.78 56.50 -21.18
CA ALA A 602 -20.39 57.81 -21.43
C ALA A 602 -20.16 58.77 -20.25
N ALA A 603 -20.19 58.28 -19.01
CA ALA A 603 -19.87 59.06 -17.81
C ALA A 603 -18.39 59.50 -17.76
N ASN A 604 -17.46 58.63 -18.20
CA ASN A 604 -16.02 58.96 -18.31
C ASN A 604 -15.70 59.92 -19.47
N GLU A 605 -16.43 59.88 -20.58
CA GLU A 605 -16.26 60.88 -21.67
C GLU A 605 -16.77 62.27 -21.25
N SER A 606 -17.80 62.35 -20.39
CA SER A 606 -18.28 63.62 -19.84
C SER A 606 -17.40 64.28 -18.76
N GLU A 607 -16.29 63.66 -18.34
CA GLU A 607 -15.26 64.31 -17.49
C GLU A 607 -14.09 64.91 -18.29
N SER A 608 -14.06 64.76 -19.63
CA SER A 608 -12.93 65.19 -20.48
C SER A 608 -13.15 66.45 -21.32
N ASP A 609 -14.28 67.15 -21.19
CA ASP A 609 -14.59 68.35 -21.97
C ASP A 609 -14.78 69.60 -21.09
N GLY A 610 -13.71 69.94 -20.36
CA GLY A 610 -13.56 71.15 -19.55
C GLY A 610 -12.15 71.73 -19.71
N ASP A 611 -11.99 72.53 -20.76
CA ASP A 611 -10.76 73.15 -21.26
C ASP A 611 -9.79 73.71 -20.19
N GLY A 612 -8.51 73.41 -20.43
CA GLY A 612 -7.35 73.84 -19.67
C GLY A 612 -6.07 73.37 -20.35
N VAL A 613 -5.87 73.76 -21.61
CA VAL A 613 -4.64 73.53 -22.38
C VAL A 613 -3.39 73.88 -21.54
N VAL A 614 -2.48 72.91 -21.40
CA VAL A 614 -1.05 73.17 -21.24
C VAL A 614 -0.32 72.42 -22.34
N GLU A 615 0.44 73.16 -23.13
CA GLU A 615 1.25 72.71 -24.26
C GLU A 615 2.21 71.57 -23.89
N ALA A 616 2.41 70.70 -24.87
CA ALA A 616 3.28 69.54 -24.85
C ALA A 616 4.77 69.91 -24.73
N ASP A 617 5.54 68.98 -24.17
CA ASP A 617 6.80 68.54 -24.76
C ASP A 617 7.09 67.12 -24.23
N PHE A 618 6.88 66.11 -25.07
CA PHE A 618 7.65 64.88 -24.97
C PHE A 618 7.99 64.37 -26.37
N GLU A 619 9.28 64.34 -26.61
CA GLU A 619 10.00 63.92 -27.81
C GLU A 619 9.74 62.42 -28.07
N VAL A 620 9.33 62.09 -29.29
CA VAL A 620 9.21 60.72 -29.76
C VAL A 620 10.59 60.25 -30.16
N VAL A 621 11.10 59.22 -29.48
CA VAL A 621 12.17 58.39 -30.04
C VAL A 621 11.48 57.15 -30.60
N ASP A 622 11.26 57.18 -31.91
CA ASP A 622 10.82 56.03 -32.69
C ASP A 622 11.87 54.93 -32.60
N GLY A 623 11.40 53.68 -32.52
CA GLY A 623 12.25 52.53 -32.73
C GLY A 623 12.77 52.52 -34.16
N GLU A 624 14.04 52.18 -34.31
CA GLU A 624 14.55 51.57 -35.53
C GLU A 624 14.95 50.13 -35.23
N ASP A 625 14.58 49.30 -36.20
CA ASP A 625 15.08 47.97 -36.49
C ASP A 625 16.59 47.80 -36.20
N ASP A 626 17.01 46.59 -35.86
CA ASP A 626 18.12 45.98 -36.62
C ASP A 626 18.22 44.48 -36.36
N ASP A 627 18.36 43.77 -37.48
CA ASP A 627 18.89 42.42 -37.64
C ASP A 627 20.28 42.28 -36.99
N GLU A 628 20.51 41.18 -36.27
CA GLU A 628 21.70 40.29 -36.40
C GLU A 628 21.49 38.93 -35.71
#